data_AF-A0A7C0ZQ53-F1
#
_entry.id   AF-A0A7C0ZQ53-F1
#
_cell.length_a   1.000
_cell.length_b   1.000
_cell.length_c   1.000
_cell.angle_alpha   90.00
_cell.angle_beta   90.00
_cell.angle_gamma   90.00
#
_symmetry.space_group_name_H-M   'P 1'
#
loop_
_entity.id
_entity.type
_entity.pdbx_description
1 polymer ?
#
loop_
_entity_poly.entity_id
_entity_poly.type
_entity_poly.pdbx_seq_one_letter_code
_entity_poly.pdbx_strand_id
1 'polypeptide(L)' 'CLVCVEHCPAQAMKFIDRSVRIDYKACIRCYCCHELCPYGAVQAKWGLLR' A
#
# COMPACT_ATOMS: atom_id res chain seq x y z
N CYS A 1 5.38 6.18 -9.32
CA CYS A 1 4.68 7.45 -9.04
C CYS A 1 4.61 7.81 -7.56
N LEU A 2 4.71 6.87 -6.60
CA LEU A 2 4.68 7.15 -5.15
C LEU A 2 3.38 7.75 -4.58
N VAL A 3 2.35 7.95 -5.42
CA VAL A 3 1.00 8.37 -5.01
C VAL A 3 0.43 7.58 -3.83
N CYS A 4 0.68 6.27 -3.77
CA CYS A 4 0.23 5.46 -2.64
C CYS A 4 0.86 5.91 -1.31
N VAL A 5 2.14 6.28 -1.31
CA VAL A 5 2.87 6.78 -0.13
C VAL A 5 2.29 8.12 0.32
N GLU A 6 2.03 9.03 -0.62
CA GLU A 6 1.52 10.38 -0.34
C GLU A 6 0.07 10.38 0.19
N HIS A 7 -0.78 9.49 -0.35
CA HIS A 7 -2.18 9.42 0.02
C HIS A 7 -2.50 8.38 1.10
N CYS A 8 -1.49 7.79 1.75
CA CYS A 8 -1.74 6.82 2.81
C CYS A 8 -2.27 7.52 4.07
N PRO A 9 -3.54 7.30 4.47
CA PRO A 9 -4.10 7.99 5.65
C PRO A 9 -3.41 7.57 6.96
N ALA A 10 -2.92 6.33 7.01
CA ALA A 10 -2.18 5.81 8.16
C ALA A 10 -0.67 6.09 8.09
N GLN A 11 -0.19 6.78 7.04
CA GLN A 11 1.24 7.01 6.77
C GLN A 11 2.09 5.74 6.88
N ALA A 12 1.51 4.60 6.51
CA ALA A 12 2.07 3.27 6.72
C ALA A 12 3.08 2.87 5.63
N MET A 13 3.42 3.75 4.69
CA MET A 13 4.30 3.43 3.57
C MET A 13 5.49 4.39 3.52
N LYS A 14 6.66 3.87 3.11
CA LYS A 14 7.90 4.65 2.93
C LYS A 14 8.60 4.22 1.65
N PHE A 15 9.25 5.17 0.98
CA PHE A 15 10.09 4.88 -0.18
C PHE A 15 11.54 4.71 0.27
N ILE A 16 12.08 3.49 0.14
CA ILE A 16 13.43 3.11 0.59
C ILE A 16 14.05 2.19 -0.47
N ASP A 17 15.31 2.41 -0.83
CA ASP A 17 16.06 1.57 -1.78
C ASP A 17 15.36 1.34 -3.12
N ARG A 18 14.76 2.39 -3.69
CA ARG A 18 13.98 2.33 -4.95
C ARG A 18 12.73 1.44 -4.86
N SER A 19 12.29 1.11 -3.65
CA SER A 19 11.11 0.28 -3.39
C SER A 19 10.17 0.94 -2.38
N VAL A 20 8.88 0.62 -2.45
CA VAL A 20 7.93 1.03 -1.42
C VAL A 20 7.88 -0.06 -0.35
N ARG A 21 8.13 0.32 0.90
CA ARG A 21 8.00 -0.53 2.08
C ARG A 21 6.73 -0.18 2.83
N ILE A 22 5.94 -1.19 3.18
CA ILE A 22 4.69 -1.05 3.93
C ILE A 22 4.91 -1.55 5.35
N ASP A 23 4.57 -0.72 6.33
CA ASP A 23 4.45 -1.11 7.73
C ASP A 23 3.06 -1.72 7.96
N TYR A 24 3.02 -3.05 8.02
CA TYR A 24 1.78 -3.79 8.24
C TYR A 24 1.18 -3.60 9.64
N LYS A 25 1.94 -3.08 10.61
CA LYS A 25 1.40 -2.76 11.94
C LYS A 25 0.65 -1.43 11.93
N ALA A 26 1.14 -0.46 11.17
CA ALA A 26 0.47 0.83 10.98
C ALA A 26 -0.65 0.76 9.94
N CYS A 27 -0.58 -0.18 8.99
CA CYS A 27 -1.55 -0.31 7.91
C CYS A 27 -2.95 -0.71 8.43
N ILE A 28 -3.91 0.20 8.29
CA ILE A 28 -5.33 0.00 8.64
C ILE A 28 -6.14 -0.80 7.62
N ARG A 29 -5.49 -1.31 6.56
CA ARG A 29 -6.14 -2.09 5.47
C ARG A 29 -7.30 -1.34 4.80
N CYS A 30 -7.14 -0.04 4.56
CA CYS A 30 -8.14 0.78 3.87
C CYS A 30 -8.21 0.56 2.35
N TYR A 31 -7.25 -0.15 1.76
CA TYR A 31 -7.14 -0.41 0.31
C TYR A 31 -6.97 0.80 -0.62
N CYS A 32 -6.92 2.04 -0.11
CA CYS A 32 -6.70 3.24 -0.95
C CYS A 32 -5.46 3.14 -1.85
N CYS A 33 -4.39 2.50 -1.37
CA CYS A 33 -3.16 2.31 -2.16
C CYS A 33 -3.33 1.39 -3.38
N HIS A 34 -4.31 0.48 -3.35
CA HIS A 34 -4.68 -0.36 -4.48
C HIS A 34 -5.52 0.41 -5.50
N GLU A 35 -6.55 1.13 -5.03
CA GLU A 35 -7.45 1.93 -5.88
C GLU A 35 -6.73 3.09 -6.57
N LEU A 36 -5.82 3.76 -5.86
CA LEU A 36 -5.07 4.90 -6.38
C LEU A 36 -3.93 4.52 -7.32
N CYS A 37 -3.62 3.23 -7.51
CA CYS A 37 -2.46 2.83 -8.28
C CYS A 37 -2.82 2.64 -9.77
N PRO A 38 -2.50 3.58 -10.67
CA PRO A 38 -2.83 3.45 -12.09
C PRO A 38 -2.03 2.34 -12.78
N TYR A 39 -0.93 1.89 -12.17
CA TYR A 39 -0.06 0.85 -12.70
C TYR A 39 -0.34 -0.54 -12.12
N GLY A 40 -1.31 -0.67 -11.21
CA GLY A 40 -1.59 -1.95 -10.55
C GLY A 40 -0.42 -2.53 -9.74
N ALA A 41 0.52 -1.69 -9.28
CA ALA A 41 1.73 -2.12 -8.57
C ALA A 41 1.46 -2.66 -7.16
N VAL A 42 0.28 -2.38 -6.59
CA VAL A 42 -0.14 -2.84 -5.27
C VAL A 42 -1.13 -3.99 -5.44
N GLN A 43 -0.80 -5.18 -4.93
CA GLN A 43 -1.69 -6.34 -4.92
C GLN A 43 -2.10 -6.68 -3.49
N ALA A 44 -3.41 -6.71 -3.23
CA ALA A 44 -3.96 -7.25 -2.00
C ALA A 44 -4.01 -8.78 -2.10
N LYS A 45 -3.28 -9.47 -1.22
CA LYS A 45 -3.44 -10.92 -1.04
C LYS A 45 -4.51 -11.16 0.00
N TRP A 46 -5.65 -11.65 -0.44
CA TRP A 46 -6.65 -12.20 0.45
C TRP A 46 -6.16 -13.57 0.90
N GLY A 47 -6.02 -13.78 2.21
CA GLY A 47 -5.92 -15.15 2.71
C GLY A 47 -7.18 -15.88 2.26
N LEU A 48 -7.03 -17.03 1.60
CA LEU A 48 -8.16 -17.88 1.29
C LEU A 48 -8.85 -18.25 2.61
N LEU A 49 -9.87 -17.49 2.97
CA LEU A 49 -10.91 -17.95 3.87
C LEU A 49 -11.75 -18.90 3.01
N ARG A 50 -11.39 -20.18 3.09
CA ARG A 50 -12.22 -21.29 2.65
C ARG A 50 -13.03 -21.78 3.84
#